data_AF-A0A3D0Z927-F1
#
_entry.id   AF-A0A3D0Z927-F1
#
_cell.length_a   1.000
_cell.length_b   1.000
_cell.length_c   1.000
_cell.angle_alpha   90.00
_cell.angle_beta   90.00
_cell.angle_gamma   90.00
#
_symmetry.space_group_name_H-M   'P 1'
#
loop_
_entity.id
_entity.type
_entity.pdbx_description
1 polymer ?
#
loop_
_entity_poly.entity_id
_entity_poly.type
_entity_poly.pdbx_seq_one_letter_code
_entity_poly.pdbx_strand_id
1 'polypeptide(L)'
;PREELYRRIDARCAAMFQQGLPGEVSKLYEAGYTPADPGLRAIGYREFFVEELGENGGVSKYRLSQDIAGVQALVAQNSRRYAKRQITFFSGIPGVKWIEAGGDENDAAGKIAGEMSCLAV
;
A
#
# COMPACT_ATOMS: atom_id res chain seq x y z
N PRO A 1 17.75 5.36 7.16
CA PRO A 1 16.29 5.38 7.46
C PRO A 1 15.38 5.11 6.24
N ARG A 2 15.51 5.87 5.13
CA ARG A 2 14.63 5.74 3.96
C ARG A 2 14.83 4.44 3.16
N GLU A 3 16.07 4.02 3.00
CA GLU A 3 16.40 2.75 2.33
C GLU A 3 15.84 1.54 3.08
N GLU A 4 15.93 1.52 4.41
CA GLU A 4 15.36 0.42 5.20
C GLU A 4 13.84 0.36 5.10
N LEU A 5 13.17 1.51 5.13
CA LEU A 5 11.72 1.56 4.90
C LEU A 5 11.35 0.97 3.53
N TYR A 6 12.09 1.32 2.48
CA TYR A 6 11.85 0.80 1.14
C TYR A 6 12.11 -0.70 1.05
N ARG A 7 13.20 -1.18 1.66
CA ARG A 7 13.51 -2.62 1.76
C ARG A 7 12.37 -3.40 2.42
N ARG A 8 11.82 -2.88 3.52
CA ARG A 8 10.67 -3.50 4.23
C ARG A 8 9.40 -3.49 3.38
N ILE A 9 9.12 -2.40 2.68
CA ILE A 9 7.97 -2.30 1.76
C ILE A 9 8.09 -3.34 0.64
N ASP A 10 9.28 -3.46 0.06
CA ASP A 10 9.54 -4.38 -1.06
C ASP A 10 9.43 -5.84 -0.61
N ALA A 11 10.00 -6.16 0.57
CA ALA A 11 9.87 -7.48 1.18
C ALA A 11 8.41 -7.83 1.50
N ARG A 12 7.64 -6.89 2.06
CA ARG A 12 6.20 -7.08 2.33
C ARG A 12 5.42 -7.30 1.04
N CYS A 13 5.71 -6.52 0.00
CA CYS A 13 5.07 -6.67 -1.31
C CYS A 13 5.33 -8.07 -1.89
N ALA A 14 6.59 -8.52 -1.88
CA ALA A 14 6.95 -9.86 -2.33
C ALA A 14 6.20 -10.95 -1.54
N ALA A 15 6.11 -10.81 -0.21
CA ALA A 15 5.37 -11.74 0.63
C ALA A 15 3.87 -11.79 0.28
N MET A 16 3.21 -10.66 0.00
CA MET A 16 1.81 -10.62 -0.42
C MET A 16 1.58 -11.40 -1.73
N PHE A 17 2.49 -11.28 -2.69
CA PHE A 17 2.40 -12.01 -3.96
C PHE A 17 2.60 -13.52 -3.76
N GLN A 18 3.56 -13.90 -2.91
CA GLN A 18 3.78 -15.31 -2.54
C GLN A 18 2.60 -15.92 -1.79
N GLN A 19 1.89 -15.12 -0.99
CA GLN A 19 0.69 -15.54 -0.25
C GLN A 19 -0.58 -15.60 -1.12
N GLY A 20 -0.48 -15.29 -2.43
CA GLY A 20 -1.57 -15.50 -3.37
C GLY A 20 -2.45 -14.27 -3.64
N LEU A 21 -1.95 -13.06 -3.41
CA LEU A 21 -2.66 -11.82 -3.81
C LEU A 21 -3.15 -11.86 -5.28
N PRO A 22 -2.36 -12.30 -6.29
CA PRO A 22 -2.89 -12.42 -7.65
C PRO A 22 -4.11 -13.32 -7.78
N GLY A 23 -4.15 -14.42 -7.01
CA GLY A 23 -5.27 -15.35 -7.00
C GLY A 23 -6.51 -14.77 -6.31
N GLU A 24 -6.33 -13.97 -5.25
CA GLU A 24 -7.42 -13.21 -4.63
C GLU A 24 -8.05 -12.24 -5.64
N VAL A 25 -7.22 -11.46 -6.35
CA VAL A 25 -7.70 -10.50 -7.35
C VAL A 25 -8.41 -11.19 -8.51
N SER A 26 -7.91 -12.35 -8.98
CA SER A 26 -8.59 -13.15 -10.01
C SER A 26 -10.02 -13.51 -9.61
N LYS A 27 -10.20 -14.00 -8.37
CA LYS A 27 -11.52 -14.37 -7.85
C LYS A 27 -12.47 -13.19 -7.76
N LEU A 28 -11.98 -12.01 -7.35
CA LEU A 28 -12.79 -10.80 -7.30
C LEU A 28 -13.20 -10.34 -8.70
N TYR A 29 -12.28 -10.41 -9.67
CA TYR A 29 -12.57 -10.09 -11.06
C TYR A 29 -13.60 -11.06 -11.66
N GLU A 30 -13.46 -12.35 -11.42
CA GLU A 30 -14.41 -13.39 -11.85
C GLU A 30 -15.80 -13.22 -11.20
N ALA A 31 -15.86 -12.69 -9.98
CA ALA A 31 -17.11 -12.32 -9.31
C ALA A 31 -17.76 -11.04 -9.87
N GLY A 32 -17.13 -10.39 -10.86
CA GLY A 32 -17.66 -9.21 -11.54
C GLY A 32 -17.25 -7.87 -10.93
N TYR A 33 -16.35 -7.86 -9.94
CA TYR A 33 -15.83 -6.61 -9.39
C TYR A 33 -14.86 -5.93 -10.35
N THR A 34 -14.85 -4.60 -10.30
CA THR A 34 -14.16 -3.72 -11.23
C THR A 34 -13.22 -2.76 -10.47
N PRO A 35 -12.20 -2.17 -11.10
CA PRO A 35 -11.34 -1.19 -10.45
C PRO A 35 -12.08 0.10 -10.02
N ALA A 36 -13.35 0.28 -10.43
CA ALA A 36 -14.19 1.36 -9.95
C ALA A 36 -14.72 1.11 -8.52
N ASP A 37 -14.79 -0.15 -8.09
CA ASP A 37 -15.28 -0.54 -6.78
C ASP A 37 -14.36 -0.06 -5.66
N PRO A 38 -14.90 0.50 -4.55
CA PRO A 38 -14.08 1.14 -3.50
C PRO A 38 -12.92 0.29 -2.97
N GLY A 39 -13.14 -1.02 -2.81
CA GLY A 39 -12.09 -1.95 -2.33
C GLY A 39 -10.96 -2.16 -3.34
N LEU A 40 -11.27 -2.14 -4.63
CA LEU A 40 -10.29 -2.39 -5.70
C LEU A 40 -9.52 -1.14 -6.13
N ARG A 41 -9.89 0.04 -5.63
CA ARG A 41 -9.15 1.29 -5.83
C ARG A 41 -7.87 1.39 -4.99
N ALA A 42 -7.68 0.49 -4.03
CA ALA A 42 -6.52 0.46 -3.16
C ALA A 42 -5.22 0.06 -3.89
N ILE A 43 -4.08 0.53 -3.37
CA ILE A 43 -2.76 0.08 -3.81
C ILE A 43 -2.60 -1.40 -3.47
N GLY A 44 -2.23 -2.20 -4.45
CA GLY A 44 -2.19 -3.66 -4.36
C GLY A 44 -3.31 -4.34 -5.13
N TYR A 45 -4.39 -3.63 -5.47
CA TYR A 45 -5.52 -4.18 -6.24
C TYR A 45 -5.64 -3.47 -7.59
N ARG A 46 -5.65 -2.13 -7.59
CA ARG A 46 -5.83 -1.34 -8.81
C ARG A 46 -4.77 -1.60 -9.87
N GLU A 47 -3.53 -1.91 -9.46
CA GLU A 47 -2.40 -2.17 -10.37
C GLU A 47 -2.58 -3.42 -11.22
N PHE A 48 -3.48 -4.32 -10.85
CA PHE A 48 -3.79 -5.51 -11.63
C PHE A 48 -4.66 -5.21 -12.85
N PHE A 49 -5.41 -4.10 -12.85
CA PHE A 49 -6.40 -3.82 -13.89
C PHE A 49 -5.80 -2.98 -15.01
N VAL A 50 -6.04 -3.42 -16.24
CA VAL A 50 -5.71 -2.70 -17.48
C VAL A 50 -7.03 -2.32 -18.14
N GLU A 51 -7.16 -1.03 -18.49
CA GLU A 51 -8.29 -0.53 -19.25
C GLU A 51 -8.11 -0.85 -20.73
N GLU A 52 -9.13 -1.45 -21.33
CA GLU A 52 -9.23 -1.67 -22.77
C GLU A 52 -10.30 -0.72 -23.32
N LEU A 53 -9.86 0.12 -24.25
CA LEU A 53 -10.77 0.94 -25.05
C LEU A 53 -11.61 0.02 -25.92
N GLY A 54 -12.93 0.10 -25.77
CA GLY A 54 -13.84 -0.59 -26.68
C GLY A 54 -13.66 -0.05 -28.10
N GLU A 55 -13.72 -0.94 -29.09
CA GLU A 55 -13.79 -0.52 -30.48
C GLU A 55 -14.96 0.48 -30.66
N ASN A 56 -14.71 1.57 -31.38
CA ASN A 56 -15.67 2.63 -31.69
C ASN A 56 -16.17 3.48 -30.50
N GLY A 57 -15.41 3.61 -29.41
CA GLY A 57 -15.78 4.50 -28.29
C GLY A 57 -16.88 3.93 -27.39
N GLY A 58 -17.07 2.61 -27.41
CA GLY A 58 -17.95 1.88 -26.49
C GLY A 58 -17.40 1.83 -25.06
N VAL A 59 -18.19 1.19 -24.17
CA VAL A 59 -17.90 1.06 -22.73
C VAL A 59 -16.50 0.50 -22.48
N SER A 60 -15.67 1.22 -21.71
CA SER A 60 -14.36 0.73 -21.25
C SER A 60 -14.52 -0.61 -20.55
N LYS A 61 -13.77 -1.61 -21.02
CA LYS A 61 -13.66 -2.90 -20.33
C LYS A 61 -12.38 -2.94 -19.53
N TYR A 62 -12.38 -3.70 -18.44
CA TYR A 62 -11.18 -3.96 -17.65
C TYR A 62 -10.78 -5.41 -17.84
N ARG A 63 -9.48 -5.66 -17.94
CA ARG A 63 -8.90 -6.99 -17.83
C ARG A 63 -7.80 -7.02 -16.79
N LEU A 64 -7.44 -8.21 -16.34
CA LEU A 64 -6.26 -8.40 -15.50
C LEU A 64 -4.98 -8.37 -16.35
N SER A 65 -3.93 -7.76 -15.83
CA SER A 65 -2.59 -7.82 -16.39
C SER A 65 -2.04 -9.24 -16.27
N GLN A 66 -1.42 -9.73 -17.33
CA GLN A 66 -0.71 -11.01 -17.32
C GLN A 66 0.75 -10.87 -16.86
N ASP A 67 1.29 -9.65 -16.84
CA ASP A 67 2.64 -9.39 -16.33
C ASP A 67 2.62 -9.21 -14.81
N ILE A 68 2.57 -10.33 -14.09
CA ILE A 68 2.52 -10.33 -12.62
C ILE A 68 3.77 -9.69 -12.00
N ALA A 69 4.94 -9.87 -12.63
CA ALA A 69 6.18 -9.27 -12.16
C ALA A 69 6.14 -7.73 -12.29
N GLY A 70 5.65 -7.22 -13.42
CA GLY A 70 5.42 -5.79 -13.62
C GLY A 70 4.39 -5.21 -12.64
N VAL A 71 3.29 -5.93 -12.40
CA VAL A 71 2.29 -5.53 -11.40
C VAL A 71 2.92 -5.46 -10.01
N GLN A 72 3.70 -6.47 -9.61
CA GLN A 72 4.41 -6.46 -8.32
C GLN A 72 5.33 -5.25 -8.18
N ALA A 73 6.09 -4.92 -9.24
CA ALA A 73 6.97 -3.75 -9.25
C ALA A 73 6.18 -2.43 -9.11
N LEU A 74 5.03 -2.31 -9.78
CA LEU A 74 4.12 -1.17 -9.67
C LEU A 74 3.52 -1.03 -8.27
N VAL A 75 3.06 -2.13 -7.66
CA VAL A 75 2.53 -2.14 -6.29
C VAL A 75 3.59 -1.68 -5.30
N ALA A 76 4.82 -2.20 -5.42
CA ALA A 76 5.94 -1.78 -4.58
C ALA A 76 6.25 -0.28 -4.75
N GLN A 77 6.35 0.19 -6.00
CA GLN A 77 6.60 1.60 -6.31
C GLN A 77 5.50 2.52 -5.74
N ASN A 78 4.22 2.18 -5.95
CA ASN A 78 3.10 2.97 -5.45
C ASN A 78 3.02 2.95 -3.92
N SER A 79 3.37 1.82 -3.29
CA SER A 79 3.49 1.71 -1.83
C SER A 79 4.58 2.64 -1.28
N ARG A 80 5.76 2.70 -1.90
CA ARG A 80 6.84 3.64 -1.51
C ARG A 80 6.40 5.11 -1.68
N ARG A 81 5.72 5.43 -2.78
CA ARG A 81 5.17 6.78 -3.02
C ARG A 81 4.12 7.15 -1.96
N TYR A 82 3.27 6.20 -1.59
CA TYR A 82 2.27 6.40 -0.54
C TYR A 82 2.90 6.61 0.83
N ALA A 83 3.90 5.79 1.21
CA ALA A 83 4.65 5.98 2.44
C ALA A 83 5.31 7.36 2.51
N LYS A 84 5.92 7.83 1.41
CA LYS A 84 6.45 9.20 1.33
C LYS A 84 5.37 10.25 1.57
N ARG A 85 4.20 10.11 0.93
CA ARG A 85 3.07 11.03 1.14
C ARG A 85 2.58 11.04 2.58
N GLN A 86 2.49 9.87 3.23
CA GLN A 86 2.12 9.80 4.64
C GLN A 86 3.13 10.52 5.52
N ILE A 87 4.44 10.33 5.27
CA ILE A 87 5.48 11.06 6.01
C ILE A 87 5.29 12.57 5.86
N THR A 88 5.15 13.05 4.62
CA THR A 88 4.93 14.49 4.35
C THR A 88 3.66 15.02 5.02
N PHE A 89 2.56 14.25 4.98
CA PHE A 89 1.30 14.62 5.63
C PHE A 89 1.49 14.78 7.14
N PHE A 90 2.07 13.79 7.83
CA PHE A 90 2.30 13.85 9.27
C PHE A 90 3.30 14.93 9.68
N SER A 91 4.31 15.23 8.86
CA SER A 91 5.24 16.34 9.12
C SER A 91 4.57 17.71 9.13
N GLY A 92 3.41 17.86 8.47
CA GLY A 92 2.64 19.11 8.44
C GLY A 92 1.70 19.27 9.64
N ILE A 93 1.54 18.25 10.48
CA ILE A 93 0.64 18.30 11.64
C ILE A 93 1.43 18.74 12.87
N PRO A 94 1.06 19.86 13.52
CA PRO A 94 1.69 20.30 14.76
C PRO A 94 1.54 19.26 15.88
N GLY A 95 2.58 19.09 16.69
CA GLY A 95 2.54 18.18 17.85
C GLY A 95 2.76 16.69 17.52
N VAL A 96 3.03 16.32 16.26
CA VAL A 96 3.40 14.94 15.92
C VAL A 96 4.74 14.56 16.55
N LYS A 97 4.73 13.43 17.27
CA LYS A 97 5.91 12.79 17.83
C LYS A 97 6.28 11.58 16.98
N TRP A 98 7.51 11.56 16.46
CA TRP A 98 8.02 10.47 15.64
C TRP A 98 8.67 9.40 16.51
N ILE A 99 8.23 8.16 16.35
CA ILE A 99 8.81 7.00 17.04
C ILE A 99 9.51 6.14 16.00
N GLU A 100 10.77 5.78 16.28
CA GLU A 100 11.53 4.90 15.39
C GLU A 100 10.95 3.48 15.41
N ALA A 101 10.65 2.96 14.22
CA ALA A 101 10.14 1.61 14.07
C ALA A 101 11.30 0.60 14.00
N GLY A 102 11.43 -0.27 15.01
CA GLY A 102 12.45 -1.33 15.03
C GLY A 102 13.14 -1.61 16.36
N GLY A 103 12.70 -0.98 17.47
CA GLY A 103 13.10 -1.37 18.83
C GLY A 103 12.22 -2.49 19.41
N ASP A 104 12.61 -3.03 20.57
CA ASP A 104 11.79 -3.97 21.35
C ASP A 104 10.37 -3.40 21.54
N GLU A 105 9.34 -4.25 21.46
CA GLU A 105 7.94 -3.82 21.65
C GLU A 105 7.74 -3.09 23.00
N ASN A 106 8.52 -3.46 24.01
CA ASN A 106 8.56 -2.79 25.32
C ASN A 106 9.17 -1.38 25.29
N ASP A 107 10.08 -1.10 24.37
CA ASP A 107 10.72 0.23 24.21
C ASP A 107 9.79 1.22 23.49
N ALA A 108 9.02 0.76 22.50
CA ALA A 108 8.00 1.57 21.84
C ALA A 108 6.87 1.98 22.81
N ALA A 109 6.38 1.03 23.62
CA ALA A 109 5.36 1.30 24.63
C ALA A 109 5.87 2.24 25.73
N GLY A 110 7.12 2.08 26.17
CA GLY A 110 7.76 2.98 27.14
C GLY A 110 7.92 4.41 26.63
N LYS A 111 8.30 4.59 25.35
CA LYS A 111 8.40 5.92 24.71
C LYS A 111 7.04 6.61 24.57
N ILE A 112 6.00 5.85 24.24
CA ILE A 112 4.62 6.38 24.19
C ILE A 112 4.16 6.84 25.59
N ALA A 113 4.40 6.03 26.62
CA ALA A 113 4.03 6.35 28.00
C ALA A 113 4.78 7.58 28.54
N GLY A 114 6.08 7.69 28.25
CA GLY A 114 6.90 8.83 28.67
C GLY A 114 6.46 10.15 28.04
N GLU A 115 6.06 10.13 26.77
CA GLU A 115 5.57 11.33 26.06
C GLU A 115 4.17 11.76 26.53
N MET A 116 3.25 10.82 26.82
CA MET A 116 1.95 11.17 27.42
C MET A 116 2.10 11.80 28.81
N SER A 117 3.06 11.34 29.60
CA SER A 117 3.28 11.87 30.96
C SER A 117 3.85 13.30 30.96
N CYS A 118 4.50 13.74 29.87
CA CYS A 118 5.06 15.09 29.71
C CYS A 118 4.02 16.11 29.22
N LEU A 119 2.92 15.66 28.60
CA LEU A 119 1.80 16.49 28.14
C LEU A 119 0.73 16.75 29.22
N ALA A 120 0.82 16.07 30.36
CA ALA A 120 -0.12 16.16 31.48
C ALA A 120 0.36 17.07 32.64
N VAL A 121 1.48 17.79 32.45
CA VAL A 121 2.01 18.81 33.37
C VAL A 121 1.91 20.19 32.72
#